data_AF-A0A2V7T3K8-F1
#
_entry.id   AF-A0A2V7T3K8-F1
#
_cell.length_a   1.000
_cell.length_b   1.000
_cell.length_c   1.000
_cell.angle_alpha   90.00
_cell.angle_beta   90.00
_cell.angle_gamma   90.00
#
_symmetry.space_group_name_H-M   'P 1'
#
loop_
_entity.id
_entity.type
_entity.pdbx_description
1 polymer ?
#
loop_
_entity_poly.entity_id
_entity_poly.type
_entity_poly.pdbx_seq_one_letter_code
_entity_poly.pdbx_strand_id
1 'polypeptide(L)'
;MGVCPGSVMTMSAGRCAFRPFRARGTFARMTRDFRVLGLAAALVGLLVVANACFLFNHGKKDEESTVLESPEGEIALNVTNHNYLDVVVYVLHDGIQTRVGTVTGSSSTVFFLPTRLLGQGREIQLYGDAIGNDSYARTEIIVVQRGQYIEWTLETDLRRSSVGVF
;
A
#
# COMPACT_ATOMS: atom_id res chain seq x y z
N MET A 1 -59.09 -0.10 -9.28
CA MET A 1 -59.69 -1.34 -8.73
C MET A 1 -58.85 -2.50 -9.21
N GLY A 2 -58.24 -3.26 -8.31
CA GLY A 2 -57.34 -4.37 -8.65
C GLY A 2 -56.59 -4.85 -7.42
N VAL A 3 -57.34 -5.31 -6.42
CA VAL A 3 -56.84 -5.91 -5.18
C VAL A 3 -56.35 -7.33 -5.52
N CYS A 4 -55.08 -7.65 -5.24
CA CYS A 4 -54.58 -9.02 -5.22
C CYS A 4 -54.32 -9.43 -3.77
N PRO A 5 -55.01 -10.45 -3.21
CA PRO A 5 -54.79 -10.91 -1.86
C PRO A 5 -53.90 -12.17 -1.80
N GLY A 6 -53.09 -12.24 -0.73
CA GLY A 6 -52.89 -13.45 0.08
C GLY A 6 -52.05 -14.59 -0.48
N SER A 7 -50.95 -14.89 0.20
CA SER A 7 -50.80 -16.19 0.90
C SER A 7 -49.55 -16.23 1.76
N VAL A 8 -49.79 -16.41 3.06
CA VAL A 8 -48.81 -16.79 4.08
C VAL A 8 -48.54 -18.29 3.91
N MET A 9 -47.27 -18.68 3.79
CA MET A 9 -46.86 -20.08 3.83
C MET A 9 -45.83 -20.30 4.95
N THR A 10 -46.33 -20.80 6.06
CA THR A 10 -45.58 -21.28 7.22
C THR A 10 -44.91 -22.60 6.88
N MET A 11 -43.58 -22.71 7.00
CA MET A 11 -42.85 -23.98 6.89
C MET A 11 -42.41 -24.50 8.27
N SER A 12 -42.81 -25.74 8.51
CA SER A 12 -42.67 -26.53 9.72
C SER A 12 -41.27 -27.15 9.84
N ALA A 13 -40.66 -27.03 11.02
CA ALA A 13 -39.38 -27.66 11.36
C ALA A 13 -39.60 -29.07 11.94
N GLY A 14 -39.31 -30.10 11.15
CA GLY A 14 -39.32 -31.50 11.56
C GLY A 14 -38.09 -31.88 12.37
N ARG A 15 -38.29 -32.25 13.64
CA ARG A 15 -37.29 -32.87 14.52
C ARG A 15 -37.25 -34.36 14.25
N CYS A 16 -36.11 -34.91 13.83
CA CYS A 16 -35.89 -36.36 13.84
C CYS A 16 -35.06 -36.75 15.06
N ALA A 17 -35.69 -37.63 15.86
CA ALA A 17 -35.22 -38.09 17.14
C ALA A 17 -34.25 -39.29 17.01
N PHE A 18 -33.28 -39.27 17.91
CA PHE A 18 -32.32 -40.31 18.25
C PHE A 18 -33.01 -41.62 18.66
N ARG A 19 -32.51 -42.77 18.19
CA ARG A 19 -32.56 -44.04 18.94
C ARG A 19 -31.27 -44.85 18.73
N PRO A 20 -30.60 -45.31 19.81
CA PRO A 20 -29.38 -46.08 19.72
C PRO A 20 -29.68 -47.59 19.63
N PHE A 21 -28.92 -48.32 18.83
CA PHE A 21 -28.86 -49.78 18.89
C PHE A 21 -27.52 -50.20 19.50
N ARG A 22 -27.60 -50.79 20.69
CA ARG A 22 -26.49 -51.36 21.46
C ARG A 22 -26.43 -52.84 21.11
N ALA A 23 -25.34 -53.29 20.50
CA ALA A 23 -25.00 -54.72 20.45
C ALA A 23 -23.58 -54.93 20.97
N ARG A 24 -23.48 -55.92 21.84
CA ARG A 24 -22.41 -56.25 22.76
C ARG A 24 -21.71 -57.47 22.19
N GLY A 25 -20.39 -57.41 22.02
CA GLY A 25 -19.58 -58.54 21.58
C GLY A 25 -18.21 -58.50 22.25
N THR A 26 -18.02 -59.37 23.23
CA THR A 26 -16.75 -59.70 23.88
C THR A 26 -16.12 -60.84 23.08
N PHE A 27 -14.82 -60.79 22.78
CA PHE A 27 -13.82 -61.81 23.12
C PHE A 27 -12.48 -61.57 22.40
N ALA A 28 -11.43 -61.64 23.21
CA ALA A 28 -10.15 -62.27 22.96
C ALA A 28 -9.27 -61.83 21.75
N ARG A 29 -8.23 -61.10 22.14
CA ARG A 29 -6.82 -61.51 22.12
C ARG A 29 -6.10 -61.69 20.77
N MET A 30 -4.92 -61.06 20.79
CA MET A 30 -3.63 -61.59 20.34
C MET A 30 -3.17 -61.21 18.93
N THR A 31 -2.24 -60.25 18.92
CA THR A 31 -1.03 -60.17 18.09
C THR A 31 -1.17 -60.38 16.58
N ARG A 32 -0.79 -59.36 15.82
CA ARG A 32 0.57 -59.31 15.26
C ARG A 32 0.75 -58.00 14.51
N ASP A 33 1.90 -57.42 14.77
CA ASP A 33 2.51 -56.28 14.11
C ASP A 33 2.55 -56.44 12.58
N PHE A 34 2.99 -55.38 11.89
CA PHE A 34 3.26 -55.28 10.44
C PHE A 34 2.22 -54.58 9.55
N ARG A 35 1.59 -53.49 9.98
CA ARG A 35 0.92 -52.54 9.04
C ARG A 35 1.06 -51.06 9.42
N VAL A 36 2.18 -50.65 10.02
CA VAL A 36 2.42 -49.24 10.42
C VAL A 36 3.22 -48.44 9.38
N LEU A 37 3.70 -49.07 8.29
CA LEU A 37 4.41 -48.38 7.22
C LEU A 37 3.50 -48.14 6.01
N GLY A 38 2.72 -47.06 6.00
CA GLY A 38 1.95 -46.73 4.79
C GLY A 38 1.05 -45.49 4.83
N LEU A 39 0.71 -44.97 6.00
CA LEU A 39 -0.26 -43.86 6.12
C LEU A 39 0.30 -42.60 6.81
N ALA A 40 1.63 -42.48 6.95
CA ALA A 40 2.27 -41.28 7.50
C ALA A 40 2.87 -40.35 6.42
N ALA A 41 2.73 -40.67 5.12
CA ALA A 41 3.33 -39.92 4.03
C ALA A 41 2.35 -39.01 3.24
N ALA A 42 1.11 -38.85 3.71
CA ALA A 42 0.08 -38.09 2.99
C ALA A 42 -0.28 -36.73 3.61
N LEU A 43 0.40 -36.31 4.68
CA LEU A 43 0.07 -35.07 5.42
C LEU A 43 1.22 -34.05 5.50
N VAL A 44 2.28 -34.22 4.70
CA VAL A 44 3.40 -33.26 4.61
C VAL A 44 3.52 -32.61 3.23
N GLY A 45 2.79 -33.08 2.21
CA GLY A 45 2.88 -32.57 0.84
C GLY A 45 2.07 -31.32 0.51
N LEU A 46 1.14 -30.87 1.37
CA LEU A 46 0.16 -29.83 1.02
C LEU A 46 0.47 -28.42 1.56
N LEU A 47 1.68 -28.17 2.07
CA LEU A 47 2.06 -26.85 2.64
C LEU A 47 3.14 -26.09 1.84
N VAL A 48 3.61 -26.62 0.70
CA VAL A 48 4.79 -26.06 0.01
C VAL A 48 4.46 -25.20 -1.23
N VAL A 49 3.22 -25.21 -1.75
CA VAL A 49 2.92 -24.56 -3.05
C VAL A 49 2.45 -23.10 -2.95
N ALA A 50 2.21 -22.55 -1.75
CA ALA A 50 1.68 -21.17 -1.62
C ALA A 50 2.76 -20.06 -1.53
N ASN A 51 4.04 -20.38 -1.38
CA ASN A 51 5.09 -19.37 -1.12
C ASN A 51 5.86 -18.89 -2.37
N ALA A 52 5.53 -19.38 -3.57
CA ALA A 52 6.31 -19.09 -4.77
C ALA A 52 6.04 -17.72 -5.43
N CYS A 53 4.95 -17.03 -5.07
CA CYS A 53 4.60 -15.73 -5.68
C CYS A 53 5.02 -14.50 -4.87
N PHE A 54 5.54 -14.66 -3.65
CA PHE A 54 5.91 -13.51 -2.81
C PHE A 54 7.40 -13.16 -2.84
N LEU A 55 8.28 -14.06 -3.29
CA LEU A 55 9.73 -13.82 -3.31
C LEU A 55 10.27 -13.20 -4.61
N PHE A 56 9.47 -13.14 -5.68
CA PHE A 56 9.91 -12.59 -6.98
C PHE A 56 9.53 -11.13 -7.25
N ASN A 57 8.87 -10.44 -6.30
CA ASN A 57 8.60 -9.00 -6.42
C ASN A 57 9.62 -8.12 -5.66
N HIS A 58 10.72 -8.69 -5.18
CA HIS A 58 11.81 -7.91 -4.61
C HIS A 58 12.64 -7.31 -5.76
N GLY A 59 12.14 -6.19 -6.31
CA GLY A 59 12.94 -5.34 -7.17
C GLY A 59 14.24 -4.99 -6.45
N LYS A 60 15.37 -5.24 -7.11
CA LYS A 60 16.69 -4.88 -6.62
C LYS A 60 16.69 -3.41 -6.21
N LYS A 61 16.80 -3.16 -4.92
CA LYS A 61 17.35 -1.91 -4.40
C LYS A 61 18.77 -2.26 -4.01
N ASP A 62 19.70 -1.97 -4.90
CA ASP A 62 21.12 -2.05 -4.59
C ASP A 62 21.39 -1.05 -3.47
N GLU A 63 21.80 -1.59 -2.32
CA GLU A 63 22.21 -0.85 -1.13
C GLU A 63 23.66 -0.40 -1.35
N GLU A 64 23.84 0.68 -2.11
CA GLU A 64 25.12 1.35 -2.31
C GLU A 64 24.91 2.83 -1.97
N SER A 65 25.70 3.35 -1.02
CA SER A 65 25.64 4.71 -0.48
C SER A 65 25.20 5.73 -1.54
N THR A 66 23.96 6.21 -1.42
CA THR A 66 23.35 7.16 -2.35
C THR A 66 24.09 8.50 -2.28
N VAL A 67 25.11 8.64 -3.12
CA VAL A 67 25.31 9.90 -3.83
C VAL A 67 24.03 10.07 -4.65
N LEU A 68 23.30 11.18 -4.45
CA LEU A 68 22.10 11.49 -5.21
C LEU A 68 22.50 11.79 -6.67
N GLU A 69 22.90 10.77 -7.42
CA GLU A 69 23.20 10.87 -8.85
C GLU A 69 21.85 10.91 -9.58
N SER A 70 21.33 12.12 -9.77
CA SER A 70 20.11 12.36 -10.53
C SER A 70 20.32 11.89 -11.98
N PRO A 71 19.41 11.09 -12.56
CA PRO A 71 19.45 10.74 -13.97
C PRO A 71 19.60 12.00 -14.84
N GLU A 72 20.37 11.94 -15.93
CA GLU A 72 20.67 13.11 -16.76
C GLU A 72 19.37 13.85 -17.18
N GLY A 73 19.18 15.06 -16.67
CA GLY A 73 17.99 15.88 -16.96
C GLY A 73 16.82 15.72 -15.99
N GLU A 74 17.01 15.04 -14.87
CA GLU A 74 16.08 15.04 -13.74
C GLU A 74 16.58 15.96 -12.62
N ILE A 75 15.65 16.51 -11.84
CA ILE A 75 15.93 17.37 -10.68
C ILE A 75 15.43 16.66 -9.44
N ALA A 76 16.31 16.47 -8.46
CA ALA A 76 15.92 15.91 -7.17
C ALA A 76 15.13 16.95 -6.36
N LEU A 77 13.94 16.54 -5.90
CA LEU A 77 13.12 17.24 -4.92
C LEU A 77 13.10 16.42 -3.64
N ASN A 78 13.85 16.86 -2.64
CA ASN A 78 13.83 16.28 -1.29
C ASN A 78 12.74 16.96 -0.46
N VAL A 79 11.70 16.23 -0.08
CA VAL A 79 10.61 16.74 0.74
C VAL A 79 10.69 16.13 2.13
N THR A 80 10.82 16.97 3.14
CA THR A 80 10.77 16.57 4.55
C THR A 80 9.45 17.02 5.15
N ASN A 81 8.65 16.07 5.64
CA ASN A 81 7.33 16.33 6.21
C ASN A 81 7.36 16.21 7.73
N HIS A 82 7.35 17.35 8.43
CA HIS A 82 7.16 17.41 9.88
C HIS A 82 5.67 17.36 10.30
N ASN A 83 4.73 17.46 9.36
CA ASN A 83 3.32 17.30 9.64
C ASN A 83 2.98 15.83 9.94
N TYR A 84 1.99 15.58 10.79
CA TYR A 84 1.51 14.23 11.07
C TYR A 84 0.65 13.65 9.95
N LEU A 85 0.03 14.52 9.13
CA LEU A 85 -0.77 14.11 7.98
C LEU A 85 0.11 13.83 6.77
N ASP A 86 -0.36 12.90 5.95
CA ASP A 86 0.21 12.66 4.63
C ASP A 86 -0.06 13.87 3.72
N VAL A 87 0.93 14.27 2.93
CA VAL A 87 0.83 15.43 2.03
C VAL A 87 1.00 14.99 0.59
N VAL A 88 0.05 15.37 -0.27
CA VAL A 88 0.17 15.18 -1.72
C VAL A 88 0.96 16.34 -2.32
N VAL A 89 2.06 16.03 -3.00
CA VAL A 89 2.95 17.01 -3.61
C VAL A 89 2.61 17.17 -5.08
N TYR A 90 2.50 18.42 -5.51
CA TYR A 90 2.27 18.85 -6.88
C TYR A 90 3.33 19.85 -7.32
N VAL A 91 3.62 19.84 -8.61
CA VAL A 91 4.38 20.90 -9.30
C VAL A 91 3.40 21.69 -10.15
N LEU A 92 3.46 23.01 -10.01
CA LEU A 92 2.67 23.97 -10.76
C LEU A 92 3.60 24.74 -11.70
N HIS A 93 3.31 24.68 -13.00
CA HIS A 93 4.01 25.45 -14.03
C HIS A 93 3.05 25.71 -15.19
N ASP A 94 3.18 26.84 -15.88
CA ASP A 94 2.37 27.18 -17.07
C ASP A 94 0.83 27.09 -16.84
N GLY A 95 0.37 27.28 -15.60
CA GLY A 95 -1.05 27.12 -15.21
C GLY A 95 -1.51 25.66 -15.08
N ILE A 96 -0.63 24.69 -15.28
CA ILE A 96 -0.87 23.25 -15.13
C ILE A 96 -0.41 22.81 -13.74
N GLN A 97 -1.23 22.00 -13.07
CA GLN A 97 -0.90 21.34 -11.81
C GLN A 97 -0.69 19.84 -12.07
N THR A 98 0.52 19.35 -11.81
CA THR A 98 0.87 17.94 -12.00
C THR A 98 1.22 17.30 -10.66
N ARG A 99 0.59 16.17 -10.33
CA ARG A 99 0.90 15.41 -9.11
C ARG A 99 2.24 14.72 -9.24
N VAL A 100 3.13 14.94 -8.28
CA VAL A 100 4.43 14.27 -8.17
C VAL A 100 4.30 12.99 -7.37
N GLY A 101 3.69 13.07 -6.18
CA GLY A 101 3.65 11.95 -5.25
C GLY A 101 2.95 12.27 -3.94
N THR A 102 3.07 11.37 -2.97
CA THR A 102 2.62 11.59 -1.59
C THR A 102 3.81 11.39 -0.67
N VAL A 103 3.94 12.27 0.31
CA VAL A 103 4.92 12.17 1.40
C VAL A 103 4.14 11.80 2.65
N THR A 104 4.50 10.67 3.25
CA THR A 104 3.84 10.22 4.47
C THR A 104 4.09 11.18 5.63
N GLY A 105 3.20 11.19 6.62
CA GLY A 105 3.35 11.99 7.83
C GLY A 105 4.68 11.69 8.55
N SER A 106 5.34 12.74 9.07
CA SER A 106 6.56 12.63 9.88
C SER A 106 7.68 11.85 9.17
N SER A 107 7.88 12.09 7.87
CA SER A 107 8.84 11.35 7.04
C SER A 107 9.48 12.24 5.98
N SER A 108 10.56 11.77 5.36
CA SER A 108 11.19 12.42 4.21
C SER A 108 11.12 11.53 2.98
N THR A 109 10.97 12.12 1.80
CA THR A 109 10.91 11.41 0.52
C THR A 109 11.55 12.24 -0.57
N VAL A 110 12.33 11.58 -1.42
CA VAL A 110 12.95 12.20 -2.60
C VAL A 110 12.15 11.83 -3.84
N PHE A 111 11.82 12.84 -4.65
CA PHE A 111 11.22 12.68 -5.97
C PHE A 111 12.20 13.17 -7.03
N PHE A 112 12.18 12.53 -8.20
CA PHE A 112 12.93 13.00 -9.36
C PHE A 112 11.97 13.64 -10.34
N LEU A 113 12.13 14.95 -10.55
CA LEU A 113 11.30 15.76 -11.42
C LEU A 113 11.89 15.75 -12.83
N PRO A 114 11.20 15.16 -13.83
CA PRO A 114 11.65 15.26 -15.21
C PRO A 114 11.54 16.70 -15.70
N THR A 115 12.47 17.13 -16.56
CA THR A 115 12.52 18.50 -17.14
C THR A 115 11.19 19.00 -17.72
N ARG A 116 10.32 18.11 -18.21
CA ARG A 116 8.99 18.46 -18.72
C ARG A 116 8.09 19.11 -17.67
N LEU A 117 8.23 18.75 -16.39
CA LEU A 117 7.45 19.33 -15.28
C LEU A 117 7.95 20.72 -14.87
N LEU A 118 9.06 21.19 -15.43
CA LEU A 118 9.64 22.49 -15.09
C LEU A 118 9.15 23.61 -16.00
N GLY A 119 8.42 23.28 -17.07
CA GLY A 119 8.06 24.25 -18.12
C GLY A 119 9.27 24.73 -18.91
N GLN A 120 9.04 25.64 -19.87
CA GLN A 120 10.12 26.20 -20.71
C GLN A 120 11.00 27.18 -19.92
N GLY A 121 10.40 27.97 -19.03
CA GLY A 121 11.10 28.95 -18.20
C GLY A 121 11.85 28.36 -17.00
N ARG A 122 11.58 27.08 -16.67
CA ARG A 122 12.10 26.42 -15.46
C ARG A 122 11.66 27.11 -14.18
N GLU A 123 10.52 27.77 -14.27
CA GLU A 123 9.83 28.50 -13.21
C GLU A 123 8.70 27.61 -12.71
N ILE A 124 8.81 27.16 -11.47
CA ILE A 124 7.83 26.27 -10.86
C ILE A 124 7.37 26.80 -9.52
N GLN A 125 6.17 26.40 -9.12
CA GLN A 125 5.74 26.46 -7.72
C GLN A 125 5.52 25.03 -7.23
N LEU A 126 5.86 24.79 -5.97
CA LEU A 126 5.49 23.56 -5.29
C LEU A 126 4.19 23.81 -4.51
N TYR A 127 3.30 22.82 -4.55
CA TYR A 127 2.04 22.84 -3.82
C TYR A 127 1.82 21.53 -3.09
N GLY A 128 1.49 21.63 -1.81
CA GLY A 128 1.36 20.51 -0.89
C GLY A 128 -0.02 20.55 -0.29
N ASP A 129 -0.79 19.50 -0.51
CA ASP A 129 -2.17 19.37 -0.06
C ASP A 129 -2.26 18.28 1.02
N ALA A 130 -2.65 18.65 2.24
CA ALA A 130 -2.74 17.68 3.34
C ALA A 130 -3.96 16.78 3.18
N ILE A 131 -3.76 15.48 3.37
CA ILE A 131 -4.86 14.52 3.37
C ILE A 131 -5.58 14.59 4.73
N GLY A 132 -6.89 14.83 4.67
CA GLY A 132 -7.76 14.80 5.85
C GLY A 132 -8.12 16.17 6.42
N ASN A 133 -7.58 17.27 5.89
CA ASN A 133 -8.04 18.63 6.17
C ASN A 133 -7.84 19.56 4.94
N ASP A 134 -8.04 20.87 5.12
CA ASP A 134 -7.88 21.90 4.08
C ASP A 134 -6.56 22.69 4.19
N SER A 135 -5.61 22.19 5.00
CA SER A 135 -4.31 22.83 5.16
C SER A 135 -3.42 22.56 3.96
N TYR A 136 -2.71 23.58 3.49
CA TYR A 136 -1.83 23.47 2.34
C TYR A 136 -0.54 24.26 2.52
N ALA A 137 0.51 23.81 1.85
CA ALA A 137 1.77 24.52 1.67
C ALA A 137 1.88 24.98 0.22
N ARG A 138 2.32 26.21 -0.01
CA ARG A 138 2.58 26.71 -1.36
C ARG A 138 3.81 27.59 -1.34
N THR A 139 4.75 27.31 -2.24
CA THR A 139 5.96 28.13 -2.38
C THR A 139 5.70 29.33 -3.29
N GLU A 140 6.60 30.28 -3.25
CA GLU A 140 6.84 31.22 -4.33
C GLU A 140 7.26 30.52 -5.63
N ILE A 141 7.32 31.29 -6.70
CA ILE A 141 7.92 30.83 -7.96
C ILE A 141 9.42 30.69 -7.73
N ILE A 142 9.93 29.48 -7.89
CA ILE A 142 11.36 29.17 -7.84
C ILE A 142 11.87 28.85 -9.24
N VAL A 143 13.08 29.32 -9.54
CA VAL A 143 13.76 29.04 -10.81
C VAL A 143 14.83 27.99 -10.53
N VAL A 144 14.75 26.85 -11.23
CA VAL A 144 15.64 25.72 -10.94
C VAL A 144 16.52 25.40 -12.14
N GLN A 145 17.83 25.41 -11.92
CA GLN A 145 18.82 25.14 -12.97
C GLN A 145 19.19 23.64 -13.08
N ARG A 146 19.95 23.27 -14.14
CA ARG A 146 20.28 21.85 -14.38
C ARG A 146 21.39 21.48 -13.39
N GLY A 147 21.30 20.30 -12.78
CA GLY A 147 22.24 19.87 -11.74
C GLY A 147 21.96 20.47 -10.36
N GLN A 148 20.94 21.31 -10.21
CA GLN A 148 20.46 21.75 -8.91
C GLN A 148 19.51 20.73 -8.29
N TYR A 149 19.34 20.84 -6.98
CA TYR A 149 18.30 20.12 -6.25
C TYR A 149 17.46 21.07 -5.41
N ILE A 150 16.26 20.62 -5.09
CA ILE A 150 15.28 21.37 -4.31
C ILE A 150 15.14 20.66 -2.98
N GLU A 151 15.21 21.41 -1.89
CA GLU A 151 14.80 20.95 -0.58
C GLU A 151 13.53 21.68 -0.16
N TRP A 152 12.53 20.93 0.26
CA TRP A 152 11.29 21.48 0.74
C TRP A 152 10.93 20.90 2.10
N THR A 153 10.87 21.77 3.11
CA THR A 153 10.50 21.41 4.47
C THR A 153 9.06 21.81 4.71
N LEU A 154 8.19 20.80 4.83
CA LEU A 154 6.79 20.95 5.21
C LEU A 154 6.69 20.97 6.73
N GLU A 155 6.35 22.12 7.28
CA GLU A 155 6.26 22.30 8.73
C GLU A 155 4.94 21.76 9.31
N THR A 156 4.88 21.59 10.63
CA THR A 156 3.64 21.22 11.33
C THR A 156 2.48 22.16 10.99
N ASP A 157 2.75 23.47 10.88
CA ASP A 157 1.86 24.44 10.24
C ASP A 157 2.32 24.62 8.79
N LEU A 158 1.59 24.01 7.84
CA LEU A 158 1.99 23.98 6.43
C LEU A 158 2.19 25.36 5.80
N ARG A 159 1.56 26.40 6.35
CA ARG A 159 1.72 27.79 5.87
C ARG A 159 3.10 28.38 6.20
N ARG A 160 3.87 27.73 7.07
CA ARG A 160 5.23 28.13 7.49
C ARG A 160 6.33 27.28 6.85
N SER A 161 5.96 26.40 5.93
CA SER A 161 6.89 25.57 5.18
C SER A 161 7.90 26.42 4.41
N SER A 162 9.12 25.92 4.24
CA SER A 162 10.22 26.65 3.60
C SER A 162 10.88 25.83 2.50
N VAL A 163 11.30 26.49 1.42
CA VAL A 163 11.92 25.88 0.26
C VAL A 163 13.31 26.47 0.01
N GLY A 164 14.26 25.62 -0.40
CA GLY A 164 15.60 25.99 -0.82
C GLY A 164 15.97 25.34 -2.15
N VAL A 165 16.77 26.05 -2.96
CA VAL A 165 17.34 25.55 -4.20
C VAL A 165 18.85 25.68 -4.11
N PHE A 166 19.56 24.59 -4.39
CA PHE A 166 21.02 24.49 -4.26
C PHE A 166 21.64 24.08 -5.59
#